data_AF-A0A842V9V5-F1
#
_entry.id   AF-A0A842V9V5-F1
#
_cell.length_a   1.000
_cell.length_b   1.000
_cell.length_c   1.000
_cell.angle_alpha   90.00
_cell.angle_beta   90.00
_cell.angle_gamma   90.00
#
_symmetry.space_group_name_H-M   'P 1'
#
loop_
_entity.id
_entity.type
_entity.pdbx_description
1 polymer ?
#
loop_
_entity_poly.entity_id
_entity_poly.type
_entity_poly.pdbx_seq_one_letter_code
_entity_poly.pdbx_strand_id
1 'polypeptide(L)'
;MYRSYLLKNNFYAKKGNETRRNPDEPKVFIKHDENIGGIYAIVENDNKGVKIHANGEEHFFNNFDRLEVFLNRLKRTQDDFVKILKRKNLSKRLRTLDI
;
A
#
# COMPACT_ATOMS: atom_id res chain seq x y z
N MET A 1 16.87 -0.71 7.53
CA MET A 1 16.75 0.00 6.25
C MET A 1 15.30 0.01 5.73
N TYR A 2 14.67 -1.15 5.47
CA TYR A 2 13.25 -1.21 5.03
C TYR A 2 12.23 -0.68 6.06
N ARG A 3 12.45 -0.91 7.37
CA ARG A 3 11.60 -0.36 8.45
C ARG A 3 11.44 1.16 8.36
N SER A 4 12.55 1.90 8.28
CA SER A 4 12.51 3.37 8.24
C SER A 4 11.84 3.88 6.97
N TYR A 5 12.03 3.19 5.84
CA TYR A 5 11.37 3.51 4.58
C TYR A 5 9.85 3.31 4.65
N LEU A 6 9.40 2.19 5.21
CA LEU A 6 7.96 1.90 5.39
C LEU A 6 7.30 2.94 6.31
N LEU A 7 7.95 3.27 7.43
CA LEU A 7 7.46 4.32 8.34
C LEU A 7 7.36 5.69 7.66
N LYS A 8 8.33 6.07 6.82
CA LYS A 8 8.26 7.31 6.01
C LYS A 8 7.13 7.30 4.98
N ASN A 9 6.69 6.13 4.53
CA ASN A 9 5.63 5.95 3.52
C ASN A 9 4.24 5.71 4.13
N ASN A 10 4.02 6.16 5.38
CA ASN A 10 2.77 6.04 6.14
C ASN A 10 2.33 4.60 6.42
N PHE A 11 3.28 3.67 6.56
CA PHE A 11 2.96 2.35 7.11
C PHE A 11 3.06 2.37 8.64
N TYR A 12 2.06 1.79 9.30
CA TYR A 12 2.01 1.61 10.74
C TYR A 12 2.56 0.24 11.12
N ALA A 13 3.40 0.18 12.14
CA ALA A 13 3.84 -1.11 12.68
C ALA A 13 2.66 -1.80 13.39
N LYS A 14 2.46 -3.10 13.13
CA LYS A 14 1.48 -3.90 13.88
C LYS A 14 1.86 -3.92 15.37
N LYS A 15 0.85 -3.79 16.24
CA LYS A 15 1.00 -3.96 17.70
C LYS A 15 1.61 -5.34 18.00
N GLY A 16 2.73 -5.36 18.71
CA GLY A 16 3.52 -6.58 18.98
C GLY A 16 4.84 -6.69 18.20
N ASN A 17 5.10 -5.81 17.23
CA ASN A 17 6.43 -5.72 16.59
C ASN A 17 7.56 -5.30 17.57
N GLU A 18 7.20 -4.67 18.70
CA GLU A 18 8.12 -4.12 19.70
C GLU A 18 8.43 -5.15 20.80
N THR A 19 7.42 -5.93 21.19
CA THR A 19 7.49 -7.00 22.20
C THR A 19 7.89 -8.31 21.54
N ARG A 20 9.08 -8.36 20.93
CA ARG A 20 9.58 -9.61 20.34
C ARG A 20 9.84 -10.64 21.43
N ARG A 21 9.06 -11.73 21.44
CA ARG A 21 9.39 -12.95 22.18
C ARG A 21 10.32 -13.87 21.38
N ASN A 22 10.23 -13.85 20.05
CA ASN A 22 11.10 -14.61 19.15
C ASN A 22 11.84 -13.71 18.14
N PRO A 23 13.15 -13.90 17.93
CA PRO A 23 13.93 -13.15 16.95
C PRO A 23 13.50 -13.38 15.50
N ASP A 24 13.01 -14.58 15.17
CA ASP A 24 12.71 -15.04 13.81
C ASP A 24 11.38 -14.53 13.26
N GLU A 25 10.51 -13.96 14.09
CA GLU A 25 9.20 -13.52 13.63
C GLU A 25 9.29 -12.32 12.66
N PRO A 26 8.61 -12.41 11.49
CA PRO A 26 8.65 -11.36 10.49
C PRO A 26 7.90 -10.11 10.98
N LYS A 27 8.45 -8.92 10.67
CA LYS A 27 7.84 -7.64 11.07
C LYS A 27 6.74 -7.27 10.10
N VAL A 28 5.54 -7.02 10.61
CA VAL A 28 4.39 -6.63 9.79
C VAL A 28 4.12 -5.14 9.92
N PHE A 29 4.04 -4.47 8.78
CA PHE A 29 3.68 -3.08 8.64
C PHE A 29 2.40 -2.98 7.83
N ILE A 30 1.49 -2.10 8.22
CA ILE A 30 0.14 -2.01 7.67
C ILE A 30 -0.08 -0.58 7.23
N LYS A 31 -0.51 -0.40 5.99
CA LYS A 31 -0.98 0.89 5.48
C LYS A 31 -2.43 0.71 5.05
N HIS A 32 -3.29 1.62 5.46
CA HIS A 32 -4.68 1.64 5.01
C HIS A 32 -4.82 2.65 3.88
N ASP A 33 -5.39 2.22 2.75
CA ASP A 33 -5.84 3.10 1.68
C ASP A 33 -7.33 2.85 1.44
N GLU A 34 -8.12 3.93 1.37
CA GLU A 34 -9.59 3.85 1.28
C GLU A 34 -10.09 3.12 0.02
N ASN A 35 -9.29 3.06 -1.05
CA ASN A 35 -9.71 2.45 -2.33
C ASN A 35 -9.14 1.05 -2.56
N ILE A 36 -7.97 0.75 -2.00
CA ILE A 36 -7.23 -0.52 -2.21
C ILE A 36 -7.42 -1.46 -1.00
N GLY A 37 -7.80 -0.90 0.15
CA GLY A 37 -7.89 -1.60 1.42
C GLY A 37 -6.57 -1.61 2.17
N GLY A 38 -6.35 -2.65 2.98
CA GLY A 38 -5.12 -2.82 3.74
C GLY A 38 -3.96 -3.30 2.86
N ILE A 39 -2.90 -2.51 2.78
CA ILE A 39 -1.61 -2.90 2.22
C ILE A 39 -0.75 -3.42 3.37
N TYR A 40 -0.36 -4.69 3.31
CA TYR A 40 0.48 -5.32 4.33
C TYR A 40 1.89 -5.48 3.79
N ALA A 41 2.88 -4.97 4.51
CA ALA A 41 4.30 -5.14 4.22
C ALA A 41 4.95 -6.00 5.29
N ILE A 42 5.46 -7.16 4.90
CA ILE A 42 6.09 -8.15 5.77
C ILE A 42 7.60 -8.11 5.50
N VAL A 43 8.38 -7.78 6.53
CA VAL A 43 9.84 -7.79 6.48
C VAL A 43 10.32 -9.07 7.16
N GLU A 44 10.87 -9.98 6.37
CA GLU A 44 11.52 -11.20 6.87
C GLU A 44 12.90 -10.84 7.47
N ASN A 45 13.33 -11.53 8.55
CA ASN A 45 14.63 -11.23 9.17
C ASN A 45 15.81 -11.80 8.37
N ASP A 46 15.68 -13.00 7.80
CA ASP A 46 16.75 -13.67 7.07
C ASP A 46 16.88 -13.19 5.61
N ASN A 47 15.75 -12.85 4.99
CA ASN A 47 15.73 -12.33 3.64
C ASN A 47 15.78 -10.80 3.67
N LYS A 48 16.75 -10.21 2.97
CA LYS A 48 16.85 -8.76 2.73
C LYS A 48 15.74 -8.27 1.79
N GLY A 49 14.47 -8.46 2.16
CA GLY A 49 13.33 -8.14 1.31
C GLY A 49 12.06 -7.80 2.09
N VAL A 50 11.09 -7.31 1.34
CA VAL A 50 9.76 -6.94 1.80
C VAL A 50 8.74 -7.64 0.93
N LYS A 51 7.86 -8.42 1.55
CA LYS A 51 6.68 -8.97 0.89
C LYS A 51 5.52 -8.01 1.08
N ILE A 52 4.94 -7.52 -0.01
CA ILE A 52 3.73 -6.72 0.01
C ILE A 52 2.53 -7.59 -0.37
N HIS A 53 1.49 -7.53 0.45
CA HIS A 53 0.17 -8.05 0.12
C HIS A 53 -0.75 -6.85 -0.14
N ALA A 54 -1.25 -6.73 -1.38
CA ALA A 54 -2.15 -5.66 -1.79
C ALA A 54 -3.15 -6.18 -2.83
N ASN A 55 -4.43 -5.81 -2.71
CA ASN A 55 -5.48 -6.17 -3.66
C ASN A 55 -5.60 -7.70 -3.94
N GLY A 56 -5.30 -8.53 -2.93
CA GLY A 56 -5.33 -9.99 -3.04
C GLY A 56 -4.08 -10.62 -3.71
N GLU A 57 -3.10 -9.80 -4.13
CA GLU A 57 -1.85 -10.28 -4.72
C GLU A 57 -0.68 -10.13 -3.75
N GLU A 58 0.24 -11.09 -3.83
CA GLU A 58 1.50 -11.09 -3.09
C GLU A 58 2.68 -10.75 -4.00
N HIS A 59 3.42 -9.72 -3.62
CA HIS A 59 4.58 -9.21 -4.36
C HIS A 59 5.80 -9.20 -3.44
N PHE A 60 6.88 -9.90 -3.82
CA PHE A 60 8.13 -9.89 -3.06
C PHE A 60 9.15 -8.95 -3.70
N PHE A 61 9.72 -8.07 -2.89
CA PHE A 61 10.72 -7.09 -3.31
C PHE A 61 12.00 -7.26 -2.50
N ASN A 62 13.10 -7.57 -3.17
CA ASN A 62 14.45 -7.58 -2.60
C ASN A 62 15.21 -6.26 -2.84
N ASN A 63 14.67 -5.37 -3.68
CA ASN A 63 15.25 -4.08 -4.03
C ASN A 63 14.27 -2.93 -3.71
N PHE A 64 14.80 -1.88 -3.07
CA PHE A 64 14.10 -0.63 -2.76
C PHE A 64 13.54 0.07 -4.01
N ASP A 65 14.28 0.11 -5.12
CA ASP A 65 13.82 0.82 -6.33
C ASP A 65 12.54 0.20 -6.89
N ARG A 66 12.47 -1.13 -6.91
CA ARG A 66 11.29 -1.87 -7.40
C ARG A 66 10.09 -1.67 -6.48
N LEU A 67 10.34 -1.66 -5.17
CA LEU A 67 9.33 -1.38 -4.15
C LEU A 67 8.75 0.04 -4.33
N GLU A 68 9.61 1.04 -4.51
CA GLU A 68 9.19 2.42 -4.71
C GLU A 68 8.37 2.59 -5.99
N VAL A 69 8.85 2.01 -7.10
CA VAL A 69 8.11 2.03 -8.37
C VAL A 69 6.74 1.38 -8.22
N PHE A 70 6.65 0.25 -7.51
CA PHE A 70 5.38 -0.42 -7.24
C PHE A 70 4.43 0.46 -6.44
N LEU A 71 4.87 1.03 -5.33
CA LEU A 71 4.06 1.92 -4.49
C LEU A 71 3.60 3.17 -5.26
N ASN A 72 4.46 3.74 -6.10
CA ASN A 72 4.12 4.89 -6.95
C ASN A 72 3.11 4.52 -8.04
N ARG A 73 3.23 3.34 -8.67
CA ARG A 73 2.22 2.84 -9.63
C ARG A 73 0.88 2.63 -8.95
N LEU A 74 0.88 2.02 -7.77
CA LEU A 74 -0.31 1.79 -6.97
C LEU A 74 -1.08 3.09 -6.72
N LYS A 75 -0.36 4.16 -6.35
CA LYS A 75 -0.92 5.51 -6.15
C LYS A 75 -1.41 6.17 -7.45
N ARG A 76 -0.73 5.98 -8.58
CA ARG A 76 -1.16 6.52 -9.89
C ARG A 76 -2.45 5.86 -10.38
N THR A 77 -2.58 4.54 -10.26
CA THR A 77 -3.81 3.83 -10.62
C THR A 77 -5.01 4.35 -9.82
N GLN A 78 -4.80 4.69 -8.54
CA GLN A 78 -5.80 5.34 -7.70
C GLN A 78 -6.22 6.73 -8.25
N ASP A 79 -5.26 7.61 -8.58
CA ASP A 79 -5.57 8.93 -9.12
C ASP A 79 -6.39 8.87 -10.42
N ASP A 80 -6.09 7.92 -11.30
CA ASP A 80 -6.80 7.76 -12.56
C ASP A 80 -8.21 7.18 -12.38
N PHE A 81 -8.41 6.22 -11.46
CA PHE A 81 -9.75 5.74 -11.12
C PHE A 81 -10.64 6.85 -10.54
N VAL A 82 -10.11 7.66 -9.63
CA VAL A 82 -10.84 8.79 -9.03
C VAL A 82 -11.21 9.83 -10.09
N LYS A 83 -10.31 10.12 -11.05
CA LYS A 83 -10.64 11.01 -12.19
C LYS A 83 -11.78 10.47 -13.03
N ILE A 84 -11.79 9.17 -13.35
CA ILE A 84 -12.87 8.53 -14.11
C ILE A 84 -14.20 8.63 -13.34
N LEU A 85 -14.18 8.33 -12.05
CA LEU A 85 -15.37 8.40 -11.20
C LEU A 85 -15.95 9.82 -11.13
N LYS A 86 -15.07 10.83 -10.95
CA LYS A 86 -15.45 12.25 -10.96
C LYS A 86 -16.06 12.68 -12.29
N ARG A 87 -15.46 12.29 -13.42
CA ARG A 87 -15.99 12.59 -14.77
C ARG A 87 -17.37 11.99 -14.98
N LYS A 88 -17.60 10.76 -14.53
CA LYS A 88 -18.91 10.08 -14.63
C LYS A 88 -19.99 10.79 -13.79
N ASN A 89 -19.66 11.18 -12.55
CA ASN A 89 -20.58 11.91 -11.69
C ASN A 89 -20.91 13.31 -12.22
N LEU A 90 -19.91 14.02 -12.76
CA LEU A 90 -20.11 15.33 -13.38
C LEU A 90 -21.02 15.24 -14.61
N SER A 91 -20.78 14.23 -15.48
CA SER A 91 -21.63 13.96 -16.64
C SER A 91 -23.08 13.64 -16.25
N LYS A 92 -23.28 12.86 -15.17
CA LYS A 92 -24.61 12.57 -14.64
C LYS A 92 -25.31 13.83 -14.14
N ARG A 93 -24.60 14.68 -13.38
CA ARG A 93 -25.12 15.96 -12.86
C ARG A 93 -25.54 16.92 -13.96
N LEU A 94 -24.72 17.07 -15.00
CA LEU A 94 -25.03 17.92 -16.16
C LEU A 94 -26.30 17.45 -16.87
N ARG A 95 -26.47 16.13 -17.08
CA ARG A 95 -27.69 15.56 -17.71
C ARG A 95 -28.97 15.80 -16.92
N THR A 96 -28.88 15.93 -15.59
CA THR A 96 -30.03 16.26 -14.73
C THR A 96 -30.33 17.75 -14.63
N LEU A 97 -29.41 18.63 -15.06
CA LEU A 97 -29.61 20.09 -15.07
C LEU A 97 -30.18 20.59 -16.41
N ASP A 98 -30.14 19.77 -17.46
CA ASP A 98 -30.74 20.01 -18.79
C ASP A 98 -32.23 19.59 -18.87
N ILE A 99 -32.93 19.49 -17.72
CA ILE A 99 -34.38 19.25 -17.61
C ILE A 99 -35.00 20.41 -16.82
#